data_AF-A0A9X2CQ83-F1
#
_entry.id   AF-A0A9X2CQ83-F1
#
_cell.length_a   1.000
_cell.length_b   1.000
_cell.length_c   1.000
_cell.angle_alpha   90.00
_cell.angle_beta   90.00
_cell.angle_gamma   90.00
#
_symmetry.space_group_name_H-M   'P 1'
#
loop_
_entity.id
_entity.type
_entity.pdbx_description
1 polymer ?
#
loop_
_entity_poly.entity_id
_entity_poly.type
_entity_poly.pdbx_seq_one_letter_code
_entity_poly.pdbx_strand_id
1 'polypeptide(L)'
;MAYIFISVVIVLFAVHFYRKAKRHSVKPFPEHWHKLLTDNVLFYRNLSKDAQLIFQQKMMLFLSEVYIDAVQFELEELDKVLIAASAVIPVFGFKEWHYTNLSGILLYPDNFNEDMQFSSKDNSISYFLN
;
A
#
# COMPACT_ATOMS: atom_id res chain seq x y z
N MET A 1 -9.45 47.10 -5.03
CA MET A 1 -8.72 46.50 -3.90
C MET A 1 -9.32 45.16 -3.45
N ALA A 2 -10.59 45.08 -3.08
CA ALA A 2 -11.22 43.83 -2.62
C ALA A 2 -11.17 42.66 -3.64
N TYR A 3 -11.36 42.93 -4.94
CA TYR A 3 -11.33 41.91 -5.99
C TYR A 3 -9.95 41.24 -6.17
N ILE A 4 -8.86 41.97 -5.90
CA ILE A 4 -7.50 41.43 -5.98
C ILE A 4 -7.26 40.46 -4.81
N PHE A 5 -7.81 40.76 -3.64
CA PHE A 5 -7.71 39.88 -2.48
C PHE A 5 -8.51 38.58 -2.70
N ILE A 6 -9.72 38.69 -3.25
CA ILE A 6 -10.58 37.54 -3.58
C ILE A 6 -9.91 36.66 -4.65
N SER A 7 -9.33 37.25 -5.70
CA SER A 7 -8.65 36.49 -6.74
C SER A 7 -7.42 35.75 -6.21
N VAL A 8 -6.62 36.38 -5.34
CA VAL A 8 -5.46 35.73 -4.69
C VAL A 8 -5.90 34.54 -3.83
N VAL A 9 -6.98 34.67 -3.05
CA VAL A 9 -7.51 33.57 -2.23
C VAL A 9 -8.00 32.42 -3.10
N ILE A 10 -8.72 32.70 -4.19
CA ILE A 10 -9.19 31.68 -5.14
C ILE A 10 -8.00 30.96 -5.78
N VAL A 11 -6.97 31.68 -6.19
CA VAL A 11 -5.75 31.10 -6.77
C VAL A 11 -5.03 30.23 -5.76
N LEU A 12 -4.91 30.66 -4.49
CA LEU A 12 -4.29 29.87 -3.43
C LEU A 12 -5.07 28.57 -3.16
N PHE A 13 -6.41 28.64 -3.07
CA PHE A 13 -7.27 27.46 -2.92
C PHE A 13 -7.19 26.52 -4.12
N ALA A 14 -7.21 27.07 -5.35
CA ALA A 14 -7.06 26.28 -6.57
C ALA A 14 -5.71 25.58 -6.59
N VAL A 15 -4.59 26.30 -6.36
CA VAL A 15 -3.25 25.72 -6.31
C VAL A 15 -3.13 24.64 -5.24
N HIS A 16 -3.70 24.86 -4.05
CA HIS A 16 -3.71 23.84 -3.00
C HIS A 16 -4.45 22.58 -3.43
N PHE A 17 -5.63 22.72 -4.05
CA PHE A 17 -6.44 21.59 -4.52
C PHE A 17 -5.77 20.87 -5.70
N TYR A 18 -5.18 21.60 -6.64
CA TYR A 18 -4.44 21.04 -7.78
C TYR A 18 -3.15 20.33 -7.36
N ARG A 19 -2.47 20.77 -6.30
CA ARG A 19 -1.28 20.07 -5.76
C ARG A 19 -1.64 18.70 -5.18
N LYS A 20 -2.83 18.56 -4.58
CA LYS A 20 -3.34 17.27 -4.12
C LYS A 20 -3.74 16.34 -5.27
N ALA A 21 -4.15 16.90 -6.41
CA ALA A 21 -4.52 16.16 -7.61
C ALA A 21 -3.33 15.73 -8.49
N LYS A 22 -2.08 16.01 -8.08
CA LYS A 22 -0.89 15.61 -8.84
C LYS A 22 -0.77 14.09 -8.81
N ARG A 23 -1.32 13.44 -9.84
CA ARG A 23 -1.31 11.98 -10.02
C ARG A 23 0.14 11.50 -9.94
N HIS A 24 0.41 10.59 -9.01
CA HIS A 24 1.68 9.89 -8.98
C HIS A 24 1.84 9.12 -10.30
N SER A 25 3.04 9.17 -10.87
CA SER A 25 3.34 8.40 -12.07
C SER A 25 3.31 6.92 -11.70
N VAL A 26 2.32 6.20 -12.22
CA VAL A 26 2.17 4.76 -12.02
C VAL A 26 3.24 4.06 -12.83
N LYS A 27 4.11 3.32 -12.14
CA LYS A 27 5.15 2.49 -12.78
C LYS A 27 4.50 1.27 -13.46
N PRO A 28 5.08 0.75 -14.55
CA PRO A 28 4.61 -0.49 -15.16
C PRO A 28 4.76 -1.67 -14.20
N PHE A 29 3.87 -2.64 -14.31
CA PHE A 29 3.94 -3.88 -13.54
C PHE A 29 5.16 -4.71 -13.98
N PRO A 30 6.08 -5.10 -13.07
CA PRO A 30 7.21 -5.96 -13.41
C PRO A 30 6.75 -7.38 -13.75
N GLU A 31 7.16 -7.93 -14.90
CA GLU A 31 6.68 -9.23 -15.37
C GLU A 31 6.98 -10.37 -14.38
N HIS A 32 8.13 -10.35 -13.72
CA HIS A 32 8.53 -11.40 -12.77
C HIS A 32 7.65 -11.43 -11.51
N TRP A 33 6.97 -10.33 -11.17
CA TRP A 33 6.01 -10.31 -10.05
C TRP A 33 4.80 -11.21 -10.30
N HIS A 34 4.47 -11.52 -11.56
CA HIS A 34 3.40 -12.48 -11.85
C HIS A 34 3.68 -13.84 -11.21
N LYS A 35 4.95 -14.30 -11.26
CA LYS A 35 5.36 -15.54 -10.62
C LYS A 35 5.25 -15.44 -9.09
N LEU A 36 5.77 -14.35 -8.51
CA LEU A 36 5.68 -14.12 -7.05
C LEU A 36 4.23 -14.15 -6.55
N LEU A 37 3.31 -13.52 -7.27
CA LEU A 37 1.88 -13.53 -6.93
C LEU A 37 1.25 -14.91 -7.11
N THR A 38 1.61 -15.63 -8.18
CA THR A 38 1.05 -16.97 -8.45
C THR A 38 1.50 -17.99 -7.40
N ASP A 39 2.74 -17.86 -6.93
CA ASP A 39 3.34 -18.76 -5.94
C ASP A 39 2.81 -18.48 -4.52
N ASN A 40 2.57 -17.20 -4.17
CA ASN A 40 2.30 -16.79 -2.79
C ASN A 40 0.88 -16.28 -2.50
N VAL A 41 0.09 -15.93 -3.53
CA VAL A 41 -1.22 -15.27 -3.34
C VAL A 41 -2.33 -16.11 -3.98
N LEU A 42 -2.97 -16.98 -3.18
CA LEU A 42 -4.05 -17.87 -3.63
C LEU A 42 -5.18 -17.12 -4.35
N PHE A 43 -5.56 -15.95 -3.84
CA PHE A 43 -6.59 -15.10 -4.46
C PHE A 43 -6.24 -14.76 -5.90
N TYR A 44 -5.03 -14.24 -6.13
CA TYR A 44 -4.54 -13.85 -7.45
C TYR A 44 -4.44 -15.04 -8.41
N ARG A 45 -3.94 -16.18 -7.91
CA ARG A 45 -3.84 -17.42 -8.69
C ARG A 45 -5.19 -17.91 -9.21
N ASN A 46 -6.27 -17.66 -8.46
CA ASN A 46 -7.62 -18.10 -8.81
C ASN A 46 -8.37 -17.10 -9.70
N LEU A 47 -7.79 -15.94 -10.01
CA LEU A 47 -8.37 -14.97 -10.93
C LEU A 47 -8.25 -15.42 -12.38
N SER A 48 -9.20 -15.01 -13.23
CA SER A 48 -9.04 -15.09 -14.68
C SER A 48 -7.88 -14.20 -15.14
N LYS A 49 -7.34 -14.44 -16.34
CA LYS A 49 -6.25 -13.61 -16.89
C LYS A 49 -6.60 -12.12 -16.95
N ASP A 50 -7.83 -11.79 -17.34
CA ASP A 50 -8.30 -10.40 -17.38
C ASP A 50 -8.39 -9.79 -15.98
N ALA A 51 -8.88 -10.55 -15.00
CA ALA A 51 -8.93 -10.10 -13.62
C ALA A 51 -7.53 -9.96 -13.00
N GLN A 52 -6.58 -10.81 -13.37
CA GLN A 52 -5.18 -10.66 -12.98
C GLN A 52 -4.57 -9.35 -13.50
N LEU A 53 -4.86 -8.95 -14.75
CA LEU A 53 -4.41 -7.67 -15.30
C LEU A 53 -4.97 -6.49 -14.50
N ILE A 54 -6.27 -6.53 -14.15
CA ILE A 54 -6.90 -5.49 -13.32
C ILE A 54 -6.25 -5.47 -11.93
N PHE A 55 -5.94 -6.63 -11.35
CA PHE A 55 -5.29 -6.73 -10.04
C PHE A 55 -3.90 -6.10 -10.07
N GLN A 56 -3.10 -6.40 -11.09
CA GLN A 56 -1.78 -5.80 -11.30
C GLN A 56 -1.85 -4.27 -11.43
N GLN A 57 -2.81 -3.76 -12.20
CA GLN A 57 -3.03 -2.31 -12.34
C GLN A 57 -3.38 -1.66 -11.00
N LYS A 58 -4.27 -2.27 -10.22
CA LYS A 58 -4.66 -1.80 -8.89
C LYS A 58 -3.47 -1.83 -7.90
N MET A 59 -2.62 -2.85 -7.96
CA MET A 59 -1.37 -2.88 -7.18
C MET A 59 -0.42 -1.73 -7.56
N MET A 60 -0.21 -1.50 -8.85
CA MET A 60 0.69 -0.43 -9.28
C MET A 60 0.14 0.95 -8.93
N LEU A 61 -1.18 1.14 -8.97
CA LEU A 61 -1.83 2.35 -8.48
C LEU A 61 -1.59 2.53 -6.98
N PHE A 62 -1.85 1.50 -6.17
CA PHE A 62 -1.58 1.52 -4.73
C PHE A 62 -0.13 1.89 -4.41
N LEU A 63 0.84 1.24 -5.06
CA LEU A 63 2.27 1.51 -4.87
C LEU A 63 2.72 2.88 -5.39
N SER A 64 1.91 3.54 -6.21
CA SER A 64 2.18 4.93 -6.62
C SER A 64 1.73 5.93 -5.56
N GLU A 65 0.78 5.56 -4.69
CA GLU A 65 0.17 6.45 -3.71
C GLU A 65 0.67 6.23 -2.28
N VAL A 66 1.17 5.03 -1.98
CA VAL A 66 1.55 4.60 -0.62
C VAL A 66 3.05 4.33 -0.54
N TYR A 67 3.74 4.98 0.40
CA TYR A 67 5.14 4.65 0.69
C TYR A 67 5.23 3.42 1.61
N ILE A 68 6.23 2.56 1.39
CA ILE A 68 6.48 1.40 2.24
C ILE A 68 7.92 1.50 2.73
N ASP A 69 8.10 1.45 4.05
CA ASP A 69 9.40 1.49 4.70
C ASP A 69 9.52 0.37 5.73
N ALA A 70 10.74 -0.06 5.98
CA ALA A 70 11.06 -1.12 6.94
C ALA A 70 11.89 -0.54 8.08
N VAL A 71 11.57 -0.97 9.30
CA VAL A 71 12.29 -0.54 10.50
C VAL A 71 13.19 -1.69 10.94
N GLN A 72 14.50 -1.43 11.02
CA GLN A 72 15.54 -2.38 11.49
C GLN A 72 15.84 -3.57 10.56
N PHE A 73 15.31 -3.60 9.35
CA PHE A 73 15.70 -4.57 8.32
C PHE A 73 15.52 -3.98 6.91
N GLU A 74 16.06 -4.68 5.91
CA GLU A 74 15.93 -4.30 4.51
C GLU A 74 14.64 -4.87 3.92
N LEU A 75 13.83 -4.00 3.32
CA LEU A 75 12.58 -4.39 2.69
C LEU A 75 12.85 -5.20 1.41
N GLU A 76 12.48 -6.47 1.40
CA GLU A 76 12.62 -7.34 0.24
C GLU A 76 11.58 -7.00 -0.84
N GLU A 77 11.84 -7.44 -2.07
CA GLU A 77 10.88 -7.27 -3.14
C GLU A 77 9.59 -8.06 -2.88
N LEU A 78 9.71 -9.26 -2.33
CA LEU A 78 8.56 -10.10 -1.98
C LEU A 78 7.65 -9.39 -0.96
N ASP A 79 8.22 -8.74 0.05
CA ASP A 79 7.45 -7.98 1.05
C ASP A 79 6.57 -6.92 0.39
N LYS A 80 7.14 -6.13 -0.53
CA LYS A 80 6.39 -5.09 -1.27
C LYS A 80 5.25 -5.70 -2.08
N VAL A 81 5.50 -6.83 -2.76
CA VAL A 81 4.49 -7.52 -3.55
C VAL A 81 3.35 -8.03 -2.67
N LEU A 82 3.66 -8.65 -1.54
CA LEU A 82 2.67 -9.20 -0.63
C LEU A 82 1.87 -8.10 0.09
N ILE A 83 2.51 -7.00 0.48
CA ILE A 83 1.83 -5.83 1.05
C ILE A 83 0.84 -5.25 0.03
N ALA A 84 1.28 -5.01 -1.21
CA ALA A 84 0.41 -4.47 -2.25
C ALA A 84 -0.75 -5.42 -2.58
N ALA A 85 -0.50 -6.72 -2.66
CA ALA A 85 -1.55 -7.71 -2.88
C ALA A 85 -2.57 -7.71 -1.73
N SER A 86 -2.10 -7.72 -0.48
CA SER A 86 -2.94 -7.66 0.72
C SER A 86 -3.82 -6.41 0.75
N ALA A 87 -3.28 -5.25 0.36
CA ALA A 87 -4.05 -4.02 0.27
C ALA A 87 -5.13 -4.06 -0.83
N VAL A 88 -4.87 -4.72 -1.96
CA VAL A 88 -5.81 -4.77 -3.09
C VAL A 88 -6.93 -5.80 -2.89
N ILE A 89 -6.67 -6.93 -2.22
CA ILE A 89 -7.63 -8.04 -2.10
C ILE A 89 -9.00 -7.60 -1.52
N PRO A 90 -9.09 -6.89 -0.38
CA PRO A 90 -10.37 -6.55 0.25
C PRO A 90 -11.25 -5.63 -0.61
N VAL A 91 -10.62 -4.92 -1.54
CA VAL A 91 -11.21 -3.83 -2.31
C VAL A 91 -11.29 -4.13 -3.80
N PHE A 92 -10.84 -5.32 -4.22
CA PHE A 92 -10.72 -5.70 -5.62
C PHE A 92 -12.04 -5.64 -6.38
N GLY A 93 -13.15 -5.99 -5.71
CA GLY A 93 -14.50 -5.96 -6.28
C GLY A 93 -15.06 -4.56 -6.54
N PHE A 94 -14.45 -3.50 -6.00
CA PHE A 94 -14.90 -2.13 -6.22
C PHE A 94 -14.25 -1.55 -7.48
N LYS A 95 -15.08 -1.01 -8.37
CA LYS A 95 -14.62 -0.37 -9.63
C LYS A 95 -13.69 0.81 -9.32
N GLU A 96 -14.21 1.78 -8.59
CA GLU A 96 -13.48 2.95 -8.11
C GLU A 96 -13.08 2.73 -6.65
N TRP A 97 -11.78 2.64 -6.40
CA TRP A 97 -11.23 2.55 -5.06
C TRP A 97 -9.87 3.23 -5.02
N HIS A 98 -9.61 3.93 -3.92
CA HIS A 98 -8.29 4.36 -3.50
C HIS A 98 -8.32 4.53 -1.97
N TYR A 99 -7.18 4.39 -1.30
CA TYR A 99 -7.11 4.70 0.12
C TYR A 99 -7.05 6.22 0.30
N THR A 100 -8.00 6.80 1.03
CA THR A 100 -8.06 8.27 1.25
C THR A 100 -7.13 8.75 2.35
N ASN A 101 -6.85 7.91 3.34
CA ASN A 101 -6.16 8.26 4.58
C ASN A 101 -4.94 7.36 4.87
N LEU A 102 -4.47 6.60 3.89
CA LEU A 102 -3.26 5.79 4.00
C LEU A 102 -2.14 6.45 3.20
N SER A 103 -1.18 7.04 3.90
CA SER A 103 0.00 7.64 3.26
C SER A 103 1.17 6.67 3.16
N GLY A 104 1.32 5.78 4.14
CA GLY A 104 2.39 4.79 4.13
C GLY A 104 2.21 3.64 5.11
N ILE A 105 3.11 2.68 4.97
CA ILE A 105 3.17 1.44 5.75
C ILE A 105 4.59 1.31 6.31
N LEU A 106 4.68 1.06 7.62
CA LEU A 106 5.93 0.73 8.30
C LEU A 106 5.92 -0.76 8.66
N LEU A 107 6.87 -1.51 8.11
CA LEU A 107 7.03 -2.92 8.40
C LEU A 107 8.06 -3.08 9.53
N TYR A 108 7.74 -3.92 10.51
CA TYR A 108 8.57 -4.23 11.66
C TYR A 108 8.88 -5.74 11.67
N PRO A 109 10.05 -6.15 12.18
CA PRO A 109 10.51 -7.53 12.12
C PRO A 109 9.83 -8.46 13.14
N ASP A 110 9.15 -7.92 14.15
CA ASP A 110 8.54 -8.69 15.23
C ASP A 110 7.08 -8.31 15.44
N ASN A 111 6.34 -9.22 16.05
CA ASN A 111 4.93 -9.08 16.35
C ASN A 111 4.74 -8.04 17.45
N PHE A 112 3.66 -7.27 17.35
CA PHE A 112 3.21 -6.45 18.48
C PHE A 112 2.69 -7.38 19.59
N ASN A 113 3.12 -7.15 20.83
CA ASN A 113 2.38 -7.69 21.98
C ASN A 113 1.05 -6.91 22.16
N GLU A 114 0.15 -7.36 23.03
CA GLU A 114 -1.17 -6.72 23.26
C GLU A 114 -1.06 -5.22 23.62
N ASP A 115 0.11 -4.79 24.10
CA ASP A 115 0.42 -3.42 24.48
C ASP A 115 1.10 -2.59 23.36
N MET A 116 1.18 -3.12 22.13
CA MET A 116 1.88 -2.51 20.98
C MET A 116 3.36 -2.16 21.27
N GLN A 117 4.00 -2.87 22.20
CA GLN A 117 5.42 -2.75 22.50
C GLN A 117 6.22 -3.76 21.67
N PHE A 118 7.38 -3.33 21.20
CA PHE A 118 8.34 -4.19 20.53
C PHE A 118 9.03 -5.04 21.59
N SER A 119 8.93 -6.37 21.48
CA SER A 119 9.58 -7.30 22.39
C SER A 119 11.10 -7.16 22.33
N SER A 120 11.67 -6.36 23.22
CA SER A 120 13.08 -6.47 23.59
C SER A 120 13.26 -7.75 24.41
N LYS A 121 13.45 -8.86 23.70
CA LYS A 121 14.17 -10.08 24.10
C LYS A 121 14.36 -10.27 25.62
N ASP A 122 13.39 -10.88 26.30
CA ASP A 122 13.64 -11.99 27.22
C ASP A 122 12.35 -12.74 27.59
N ASN A 123 12.51 -14.01 27.95
CA ASN A 123 11.50 -14.99 28.38
C ASN A 123 10.77 -15.75 27.27
N SER A 124 11.44 -16.81 26.84
CA SER A 124 10.84 -18.07 26.43
C SER A 124 9.62 -18.44 27.28
N ILE A 125 8.47 -18.66 26.63
CA ILE A 125 7.44 -19.54 27.18
C ILE A 125 7.05 -20.53 26.08
N SER A 126 7.65 -21.71 26.17
CA SER A 126 7.18 -22.94 25.54
C SER A 126 5.90 -23.38 26.25
N TYR A 127 4.78 -23.41 25.54
CA TYR A 127 3.69 -24.32 25.88
C TYR A 127 3.42 -25.23 24.69
N PHE A 128 3.95 -26.45 24.81
CA PHE A 128 3.41 -27.62 24.14
C PHE A 128 1.96 -27.82 24.59
N LEU A 129 1.15 -28.27 23.64
CA LEU A 129 -0.23 -28.73 23.82
C LEU A 129 -0.36 -29.70 25.02
N ASN A 130 -1.35 -29.42 25.87
CA ASN A 130 -2.37 -30.40 26.27
C ASN A 130 -3.64 -29.67 26.69
#